data_AF-A0A9E5SGM3-F1
#
_entry.id   AF-A0A9E5SGM3-F1
#
_cell.length_a   1.000
_cell.length_b   1.000
_cell.length_c   1.000
_cell.angle_alpha   90.00
_cell.angle_beta   90.00
_cell.angle_gamma   90.00
#
_symmetry.space_group_name_H-M   'P 1'
#
loop_
_entity.id
_entity.type
_entity.pdbx_description
1 polymer ?
#
loop_
_entity_poly.entity_id
_entity_poly.type
_entity_poly.pdbx_seq_one_letter_code
_entity_poly.pdbx_strand_id
1 'polypeptide(L)'
;MAENLSQQSYFDGKLHQLVGWYILGSLITSVTLGICAPWAICMIYSWETKHTVIEDRRLYFDGTATQLFGNWIKWFLLSIITLGIYSFWLNIKLKEWRAKHTHFA
;
A
#
# COMPACT_ATOMS: atom_id res chain seq x y z
N MET A 1 17.63 -38.18 -5.11
CA MET A 1 16.34 -37.62 -5.56
C MET A 1 16.01 -36.43 -4.66
N ALA A 2 16.76 -35.34 -4.81
CA ALA A 2 16.55 -34.08 -4.08
C ALA A 2 16.14 -33.03 -5.11
N GLU A 3 14.92 -33.17 -5.63
CA GLU A 3 14.33 -32.20 -6.54
C GLU A 3 13.43 -31.29 -5.69
N ASN A 4 13.56 -29.96 -5.88
CA ASN A 4 12.70 -28.88 -5.35
C ASN A 4 13.12 -28.17 -4.03
N LEU A 5 14.35 -27.67 -3.91
CA LEU A 5 14.76 -26.82 -2.78
C LEU A 5 14.89 -25.31 -3.07
N SER A 6 14.19 -24.77 -4.07
CA SER A 6 14.06 -23.32 -4.15
C SER A 6 12.74 -22.88 -4.77
N GLN A 7 11.68 -22.88 -3.97
CA GLN A 7 10.55 -21.97 -4.21
C GLN A 7 11.13 -20.55 -4.07
N GLN A 8 11.64 -19.99 -5.17
CA GLN A 8 12.27 -18.68 -5.16
C GLN A 8 11.18 -17.62 -5.10
N SER A 9 10.74 -17.28 -3.89
CA SER A 9 10.01 -16.04 -3.67
C SER A 9 11.00 -14.89 -3.88
N TYR A 10 10.86 -14.17 -4.98
CA TYR A 10 11.73 -13.04 -5.31
C TYR A 10 10.91 -11.75 -5.43
N PHE A 11 11.57 -10.65 -5.06
CA PHE A 11 11.03 -9.30 -5.14
C PHE A 11 11.96 -8.46 -6.03
N ASP A 12 11.51 -8.10 -7.22
CA ASP A 12 12.31 -7.35 -8.21
C ASP A 12 12.09 -5.83 -8.11
N GLY A 13 11.78 -5.34 -6.90
CA GLY A 13 11.51 -3.93 -6.66
C GLY A 13 12.79 -3.10 -6.63
N LYS A 14 12.89 -2.08 -7.50
CA LYS A 14 14.05 -1.16 -7.54
C LYS A 14 13.93 -0.04 -6.50
N LEU A 15 15.01 0.19 -5.74
CA LEU A 15 15.09 1.19 -4.67
C LEU A 15 14.81 2.62 -5.15
N HIS A 16 15.29 2.99 -6.35
CA HIS A 16 15.06 4.33 -6.91
C HIS A 16 13.58 4.64 -7.15
N GLN A 17 12.76 3.62 -7.46
CA GLN A 17 11.32 3.77 -7.66
C GLN A 17 10.61 3.97 -6.33
N LEU A 18 11.01 3.22 -5.31
CA LEU A 18 10.49 3.37 -3.95
C LEU A 18 10.81 4.77 -3.39
N VAL A 19 12.08 5.19 -3.48
CA VAL A 19 12.51 6.53 -3.04
C VAL A 19 11.77 7.64 -3.81
N GLY A 20 11.62 7.48 -5.14
CA GLY A 20 10.84 8.40 -5.96
C GLY A 20 9.38 8.51 -5.48
N TRP A 21 8.73 7.39 -5.19
CA TRP A 21 7.37 7.37 -4.67
C TRP A 21 7.23 8.01 -3.28
N TYR A 22 8.19 7.78 -2.38
CA TYR A 22 8.20 8.41 -1.06
C TYR A 22 8.43 9.92 -1.11
N ILE A 23 9.34 10.39 -1.98
CA ILE A 23 9.59 11.83 -2.16
C ILE A 23 8.38 12.50 -2.79
N LEU A 24 7.83 11.91 -3.86
CA LEU A 24 6.62 12.43 -4.52
C LEU A 24 5.45 12.44 -3.54
N GLY A 25 5.26 11.36 -2.79
CA GLY A 25 4.25 11.23 -1.75
C GLY A 25 4.42 12.30 -0.66
N SER A 26 5.64 12.52 -0.16
CA SER A 26 5.93 13.54 0.84
C SER A 26 5.62 14.95 0.34
N LEU A 27 6.08 15.30 -0.86
CA LEU A 27 5.90 16.61 -1.46
C LEU A 27 4.41 16.91 -1.73
N ILE A 28 3.68 15.91 -2.23
CA ILE A 28 2.23 15.99 -2.42
C ILE A 28 1.51 16.10 -1.07
N THR A 29 1.87 15.29 -0.07
CA THR A 29 1.22 15.31 1.26
C THR A 29 1.39 16.66 1.94
N SER A 30 2.55 17.29 1.81
CA SER A 30 2.84 18.65 2.31
C SER A 30 2.01 19.72 1.59
N VAL A 31 1.79 19.60 0.27
CA VAL A 31 1.03 20.59 -0.52
C VAL A 31 -0.49 20.43 -0.38
N THR A 32 -0.99 19.21 -0.14
CA THR A 32 -2.44 18.91 -0.11
C THR A 32 -3.02 18.65 1.28
N LEU A 33 -2.29 18.93 2.37
CA LEU A 33 -2.73 18.65 3.75
C LEU A 33 -3.17 17.18 3.96
N GLY A 34 -2.56 16.23 3.26
CA GLY A 34 -2.84 14.79 3.41
C GLY A 34 -4.01 14.21 2.60
N ILE A 35 -4.65 14.99 1.71
CA ILE A 35 -5.78 14.52 0.90
C ILE A 35 -5.36 13.51 -0.18
N CYS A 36 -4.16 13.65 -0.75
CA CYS A 36 -3.67 12.77 -1.81
C CYS A 36 -2.86 11.55 -1.31
N ALA A 37 -2.66 11.41 0.00
CA ALA A 37 -2.03 10.26 0.62
C ALA A 37 -2.62 8.89 0.20
N PRO A 38 -3.95 8.66 0.15
CA PRO A 38 -4.49 7.35 -0.23
C PRO A 38 -4.15 6.99 -1.68
N TRP A 39 -4.00 7.97 -2.57
CA TRP A 39 -3.65 7.73 -3.97
C TRP A 39 -2.19 7.27 -4.09
N ALA A 40 -1.26 7.94 -3.42
CA ALA A 40 0.15 7.54 -3.36
C ALA A 40 0.32 6.14 -2.74
N ILE A 41 -0.39 5.88 -1.64
CA ILE A 41 -0.37 4.58 -0.96
C ILE A 41 -0.86 3.46 -1.88
N CYS A 42 -1.98 3.67 -2.59
CA CYS A 42 -2.52 2.67 -3.50
C CYS A 42 -1.55 2.33 -4.64
N MET A 43 -0.86 3.34 -5.18
CA MET A 43 0.12 3.11 -6.25
C MET A 43 1.36 2.35 -5.76
N ILE A 44 1.86 2.68 -4.57
CA ILE A 44 2.97 1.93 -3.95
C ILE A 44 2.54 0.48 -3.74
N TYR A 45 1.32 0.24 -3.23
CA TYR A 45 0.84 -1.12 -2.97
C TYR A 45 0.65 -1.91 -4.27
N SER A 46 0.05 -1.28 -5.29
CA SER A 46 -0.09 -1.91 -6.60
C SER A 46 1.28 -2.24 -7.22
N TRP A 47 2.27 -1.36 -7.05
CA TRP A 47 3.63 -1.59 -7.51
C TRP A 47 4.32 -2.72 -6.74
N GLU A 48 4.27 -2.72 -5.41
CA GLU A 48 4.82 -3.78 -4.55
C GLU A 48 4.22 -5.14 -4.91
N THR A 49 2.89 -5.25 -5.00
CA THR A 49 2.21 -6.51 -5.31
C THR A 49 2.57 -7.04 -6.70
N LYS A 50 2.70 -6.16 -7.70
CA LYS A 50 3.11 -6.56 -9.07
C LYS A 50 4.55 -7.07 -9.16
N HIS A 51 5.45 -6.60 -8.28
CA HIS A 51 6.86 -7.01 -8.26
C HIS A 51 7.13 -8.13 -7.24
N THR A 52 6.09 -8.65 -6.59
CA THR A 52 6.20 -9.78 -5.65
C THR A 52 5.69 -11.06 -6.33
N VAL A 53 6.57 -12.05 -6.44
CA VAL A 53 6.21 -13.40 -6.89
C VAL A 53 6.49 -14.35 -5.73
N ILE A 54 5.48 -15.12 -5.32
CA ILE A 54 5.59 -16.11 -4.24
C ILE A 54 5.31 -17.47 -4.87
N GLU A 55 6.25 -18.41 -4.75
CA GLU A 55 6.03 -19.80 -5.20
C GLU A 55 5.58 -19.91 -6.68
N ASP A 56 6.18 -19.11 -7.57
CA ASP A 56 5.83 -19.00 -9.01
C ASP A 56 4.44 -18.37 -9.31
N ARG A 57 3.69 -18.02 -8.26
CA ARG A 57 2.37 -17.39 -8.36
C ARG A 57 2.52 -15.88 -8.18
N ARG A 58 2.07 -15.12 -9.19
CA ARG A 58 2.03 -13.65 -9.09
C ARG A 58 0.91 -13.24 -8.15
N LEU A 59 1.19 -12.29 -7.26
CA LEU A 59 0.13 -11.69 -6.46
C LEU A 59 -0.65 -10.68 -7.33
N TYR A 60 -1.95 -10.63 -7.11
CA TYR A 60 -2.85 -9.65 -7.72
C TYR A 60 -3.42 -8.73 -6.64
N PHE A 61 -3.48 -7.43 -6.97
CA PHE A 61 -4.09 -6.42 -6.13
C PHE A 61 -5.28 -5.80 -6.86
N ASP A 62 -6.49 -6.01 -6.34
CA ASP A 62 -7.72 -5.46 -6.93
C ASP A 62 -8.12 -4.10 -6.33
N GLY A 63 -7.40 -3.66 -5.29
CA GLY A 63 -7.72 -2.45 -4.55
C GLY A 63 -7.62 -1.19 -5.40
N THR A 64 -8.72 -0.43 -5.49
CA THR A 64 -8.77 0.84 -6.21
C THR A 64 -8.54 2.04 -5.28
N ALA A 65 -7.84 3.06 -5.79
CA ALA A 65 -7.54 4.27 -5.03
C ALA A 65 -8.82 5.04 -4.65
N THR A 66 -9.87 4.98 -5.46
CA THR A 66 -11.18 5.59 -5.18
C THR A 66 -11.89 4.92 -4.00
N GLN A 67 -11.79 3.60 -3.88
CA GLN A 67 -12.35 2.84 -2.75
C GLN A 67 -11.58 3.12 -1.45
N LEU A 68 -10.27 3.29 -1.53
CA LEU A 68 -9.45 3.72 -0.40
C LEU A 68 -9.73 5.18 -0.01
N PHE A 69 -9.96 6.07 -0.99
CA PHE A 69 -10.22 7.49 -0.76
C PHE A 69 -11.49 7.73 0.09
N GLY A 70 -12.57 6.98 -0.17
CA GLY A 70 -13.79 7.08 0.63
C GLY A 70 -13.60 6.71 2.10
N ASN A 71 -12.78 5.69 2.39
CA ASN A 71 -12.43 5.32 3.76
C ASN A 71 -11.43 6.30 4.37
N TRP A 72 -10.49 6.81 3.57
CA TRP A 72 -9.49 7.78 3.99
C TRP A 72 -10.12 9.06 4.54
N ILE A 73 -11.12 9.62 3.85
CA ILE A 73 -11.83 10.82 4.33
C ILE A 73 -12.48 10.58 5.70
N LYS A 74 -13.11 9.41 5.90
CA LYS A 74 -13.71 9.06 7.19
C LYS A 74 -12.65 8.99 8.30
N TRP A 75 -11.53 8.33 8.03
CA TRP A 75 -10.43 8.21 8.99
C TRP A 75 -9.73 9.55 9.25
N PHE A 76 -9.60 10.40 8.23
CA PHE A 76 -9.05 11.74 8.33
C PHE A 76 -9.94 12.63 9.20
N LEU A 77 -11.25 12.62 8.99
CA LEU A 77 -12.21 13.34 9.82
C LEU A 77 -12.16 12.86 11.28
N LEU A 78 -12.12 11.54 11.51
CA LEU A 78 -11.96 10.95 12.84
C LEU A 78 -10.62 11.36 13.48
N SER A 79 -9.55 11.43 12.70
CA SER A 79 -8.24 11.88 13.17
C SER A 79 -8.27 13.34 13.59
N ILE A 80 -8.92 14.22 12.84
CA ILE A 80 -9.10 15.64 13.23
C ILE A 80 -9.90 15.75 14.53
N ILE A 81 -11.04 15.06 14.64
CA ILE A 81 -11.91 15.11 15.84
C ILE A 81 -11.17 14.60 17.09
N THR A 82 -10.32 13.59 16.93
CA THR A 82 -9.55 12.98 18.03
C THR A 82 -8.19 13.63 18.25
N LEU A 83 -7.93 14.81 17.67
CA LEU A 83 -6.64 15.52 17.75
C LEU A 83 -5.43 14.64 17.35
N GLY A 84 -5.62 13.78 16.36
CA GLY A 84 -4.59 12.92 15.79
C GLY A 84 -4.51 11.51 16.38
N ILE A 85 -5.20 11.22 17.49
CA ILE A 85 -5.08 9.91 18.18
C ILE A 85 -5.54 8.74 17.28
N TYR A 86 -6.57 8.95 16.46
CA TYR A 86 -7.07 7.91 15.56
C TYR A 86 -6.07 7.48 14.48
N SER A 87 -5.01 8.26 14.22
CA SER A 87 -3.97 7.92 13.23
C SER A 87 -3.25 6.60 13.54
N PHE A 88 -3.16 6.22 14.81
CA PHE A 88 -2.59 4.93 15.22
C PHE A 88 -3.46 3.76 14.72
N TRP A 89 -4.78 3.91 14.80
CA TRP A 89 -5.73 2.90 14.32
C TRP A 89 -5.81 2.87 12.79
N LEU A 90 -5.67 4.03 12.15
CA LEU A 90 -5.65 4.18 10.70
C LEU A 90 -4.57 3.28 10.06
N ASN A 91 -3.37 3.22 10.64
CA ASN A 91 -2.30 2.35 10.15
C ASN A 91 -2.68 0.86 10.16
N ILE A 92 -3.37 0.40 11.22
CA ILE A 92 -3.85 -0.98 11.32
C ILE A 92 -4.95 -1.23 10.27
N LYS A 93 -5.90 -0.31 10.15
CA LYS A 93 -7.00 -0.42 9.18
C LYS A 93 -6.52 -0.40 7.74
N LEU A 94 -5.47 0.36 7.45
CA LEU A 94 -4.83 0.38 6.14
C LEU A 94 -4.15 -0.94 5.80
N LYS A 95 -3.45 -1.57 6.78
CA LYS A 95 -2.88 -2.91 6.62
C LYS A 95 -3.97 -3.97 6.40
N GLU A 96 -5.05 -3.90 7.18
CA GLU A 96 -6.22 -4.77 7.04
C GLU A 96 -6.85 -4.62 5.64
N TRP A 97 -6.99 -3.37 5.16
CA TRP A 97 -7.50 -3.09 3.82
C TRP A 97 -6.58 -3.65 2.74
N ARG A 98 -5.26 -3.44 2.85
CA ARG A 98 -4.28 -4.00 1.89
C ARG A 98 -4.38 -5.53 1.83
N ALA A 99 -4.42 -6.19 2.98
CA ALA A 99 -4.51 -7.64 3.06
C ALA A 99 -5.79 -8.19 2.42
N LYS A 100 -6.92 -7.50 2.61
CA LYS A 100 -8.22 -7.89 2.00
C LYS A 100 -8.25 -7.82 0.48
N HIS A 101 -7.44 -6.96 -0.13
CA HIS A 101 -7.43 -6.72 -1.58
C HIS A 101 -6.20 -7.34 -2.27
N THR A 102 -5.41 -8.15 -1.54
CA THR A 102 -4.25 -8.86 -2.09
C THR A 102 -4.58 -10.34 -2.16
N HIS A 103 -4.55 -10.91 -3.36
CA HIS A 103 -4.87 -12.30 -3.62
C HIS A 103 -3.73 -13.00 -4.38
N PHE A 104 -3.59 -14.31 -4.19
CA PHE A 104 -2.75 -15.13 -5.07
C PHE A 104 -3.51 -15.37 -6.37
N ALA A 105 -2.85 -15.17 -7.51
CA ALA A 105 -3.40 -15.57 -8.81
C ALA A 105 -3.59 -17.09 -8.90
#